data_AF-K1XIT6-F1
#
_entry.id   AF-K1XIT6-F1
#
_cell.length_a   1.000
_cell.length_b   1.000
_cell.length_c   1.000
_cell.angle_alpha   90.00
_cell.angle_beta   90.00
_cell.angle_gamma   90.00
#
_symmetry.space_group_name_H-M   'P 1'
#
loop_
_entity.id
_entity.type
_entity.pdbx_description
1 polymer ?
#
loop_
_entity_poly.entity_id
_entity_poly.type
_entity_poly.pdbx_seq_one_letter_code
_entity_poly.pdbx_strand_id
1 'polypeptide(L)'
;MPRSRSVFAILLALSFFFNGAQALFWRKKIVIGYAVVIKEYADEINDDHKLRVEEPTSYNPQLGNGFYMLNNPDTLPTGVDYWYCAVKARRWKVKKAGKAYIPQYNAQRQILWAGSEEGFVNYIGETAKLREPKRALRFSWTKVTDWAMQMVIPSGVVTDDRGLNLWAQCFESKEELKKFSKDIIDWGSLWKIKGEPGPKPDKSRR
;
A
#
# COMPACT_ATOMS: atom_id res chain seq x y z
N MET A 1 4.49 57.01 25.31
CA MET A 1 4.41 55.54 25.24
C MET A 1 3.44 55.11 24.12
N PRO A 2 3.95 54.69 22.94
CA PRO A 2 3.18 53.81 22.06
C PRO A 2 4.10 52.76 21.41
N ARG A 3 4.60 51.77 22.17
CA ARG A 3 5.50 50.72 21.64
C ARG A 3 4.85 49.33 21.51
N SER A 4 3.63 49.12 22.00
CA SER A 4 3.01 47.78 22.04
C SER A 4 2.16 47.40 20.81
N ARG A 5 1.69 48.38 20.02
CA ARG A 5 0.79 48.09 18.87
C ARG A 5 1.52 47.53 17.65
N SER A 6 2.81 47.83 17.48
CA SER A 6 3.59 47.37 16.31
C SER A 6 4.02 45.91 16.41
N VAL A 7 4.20 45.36 17.62
CA VAL A 7 4.67 43.98 17.82
C VAL A 7 3.55 42.97 17.52
N PHE A 8 2.30 43.29 17.85
CA PHE A 8 1.15 42.42 17.59
C PHE A 8 0.87 42.23 16.09
N ALA A 9 1.03 43.28 15.28
CA ALA A 9 0.82 43.19 13.83
C ALA A 9 1.84 42.26 13.14
N ILE A 10 3.10 42.27 13.60
CA ILE A 10 4.16 41.41 13.08
C ILE A 10 3.91 39.94 13.45
N LEU A 11 3.47 39.66 14.69
CA LEU A 11 3.14 38.30 15.13
C LEU A 11 1.92 37.72 14.36
N LEU A 12 0.92 38.55 14.07
CA LEU A 12 -0.27 38.12 13.32
C LEU A 12 0.07 37.80 11.86
N ALA A 13 0.94 38.61 11.23
CA ALA A 13 1.44 38.34 9.87
C ALA A 13 2.31 37.07 9.81
N LEU A 14 3.18 36.82 10.80
CA LEU A 14 4.00 35.61 10.85
C LEU A 14 3.18 34.32 10.95
N SER A 15 2.01 34.34 11.61
CA SER A 15 1.13 33.17 11.71
C SER A 15 0.62 32.67 10.35
N PHE A 16 0.47 33.56 9.35
CA PHE A 16 0.08 33.19 8.00
C PHE A 16 1.22 32.53 7.20
N PHE A 17 2.49 32.85 7.48
CA PHE A 17 3.63 32.24 6.80
C PHE A 17 3.93 30.81 7.26
N PHE A 18 3.58 30.45 8.51
CA PHE A 18 3.78 29.08 9.03
C PHE A 18 2.78 28.05 8.50
N ASN A 19 1.68 28.47 7.84
CA ASN A 19 0.76 27.54 7.18
C ASN A 19 1.38 26.83 5.96
N GLY A 20 2.35 27.46 5.29
CA GLY A 20 3.02 26.89 4.12
C GLY A 20 3.83 25.63 4.41
N ALA A 21 4.51 25.59 5.57
CA ALA A 21 5.32 24.44 5.99
C ALA A 21 4.46 23.20 6.28
N GLN A 22 3.26 23.39 6.82
CA GLN A 22 2.32 22.30 7.04
C GLN A 22 1.79 21.76 5.71
N ALA A 23 1.39 22.62 4.77
CA ALA A 23 0.89 22.23 3.45
C ALA A 23 1.89 21.37 2.63
N LEU A 24 3.19 21.63 2.76
CA LEU A 24 4.25 20.85 2.09
C LEU A 24 4.31 19.41 2.62
N PHE A 25 4.16 19.22 3.93
CA PHE A 25 4.19 17.90 4.56
C PHE A 25 3.04 17.01 4.09
N TRP A 26 1.85 17.58 3.86
CA TRP A 26 0.72 16.81 3.33
C TRP A 26 0.96 16.31 1.90
N ARG A 27 1.74 17.02 1.08
CA ARG A 27 2.02 16.61 -0.32
C ARG A 27 3.09 15.53 -0.44
N LYS A 28 3.78 15.16 0.65
CA LYS A 28 4.86 14.16 0.65
C LYS A 28 4.37 12.76 0.22
N LYS A 29 5.09 12.16 -0.71
CA LYS A 29 4.97 10.73 -1.02
C LYS A 29 5.76 9.92 0.01
N ILE A 30 5.17 8.83 0.50
CA ILE A 30 5.80 7.88 1.41
C ILE A 30 5.90 6.52 0.74
N VAL A 31 6.90 5.72 1.09
CA VAL A 31 6.95 4.31 0.70
C VAL A 31 5.78 3.60 1.38
N ILE A 32 5.04 2.80 0.63
CA ILE A 32 3.88 2.05 1.10
C ILE A 32 4.06 0.54 1.03
N GLY A 33 5.09 0.07 0.33
CA GLY A 33 5.43 -1.34 0.21
C GLY A 33 6.46 -1.58 -0.88
N TYR A 34 6.80 -2.86 -1.04
CA TYR A 34 7.81 -3.34 -1.96
C TYR A 34 7.28 -4.50 -2.79
N ALA A 35 7.65 -4.58 -4.05
CA ALA A 35 7.21 -5.63 -4.96
C ALA A 35 8.38 -6.25 -5.71
N VAL A 36 8.14 -7.44 -6.24
CA VAL A 36 9.01 -8.07 -7.23
C VAL A 36 8.23 -8.15 -8.53
N VAL A 37 8.89 -7.81 -9.64
CA VAL A 37 8.35 -7.88 -11.00
C VAL A 37 9.42 -8.46 -11.93
N ILE A 38 9.03 -8.90 -13.12
CA ILE A 38 9.98 -9.25 -14.19
C ILE A 38 10.58 -7.98 -14.83
N LYS A 39 11.72 -8.14 -15.49
CA LYS A 39 12.49 -7.04 -16.10
C LYS A 39 11.64 -6.14 -17.00
N GLU A 40 10.81 -6.74 -17.86
CA GLU A 40 9.98 -6.01 -18.82
C GLU A 40 9.05 -5.01 -18.11
N TYR A 41 8.41 -5.42 -17.01
CA TYR A 41 7.58 -4.51 -16.21
C TYR A 41 8.42 -3.51 -15.43
N ALA A 42 9.62 -3.88 -14.97
CA ALA A 42 10.51 -2.94 -14.29
C ALA A 42 10.97 -1.80 -15.20
N ASP A 43 11.30 -2.11 -16.45
CA ASP A 43 11.68 -1.15 -17.47
C ASP A 43 10.50 -0.20 -17.76
N GLU A 44 9.29 -0.73 -18.01
CA GLU A 44 8.08 0.08 -18.18
C GLU A 44 7.79 0.99 -16.97
N ILE A 45 7.91 0.45 -15.75
CA ILE A 45 7.72 1.22 -14.52
C ILE A 45 8.80 2.29 -14.40
N ASN A 46 10.05 2.03 -14.74
CA ASN A 46 11.12 3.00 -14.60
C ASN A 46 11.03 4.13 -15.65
N ASP A 47 10.44 3.87 -16.82
CA ASP A 47 10.26 4.85 -17.88
C ASP A 47 9.25 5.96 -17.50
N ASP A 48 8.12 5.61 -16.88
CA ASP A 48 7.05 6.57 -16.55
C ASP A 48 6.77 6.71 -15.04
N HIS A 49 7.44 5.90 -14.22
CA HIS A 49 7.24 5.76 -12.78
C HIS A 49 5.81 5.36 -12.37
N LYS A 50 5.03 4.74 -13.26
CA LYS A 50 3.66 4.29 -12.99
C LYS A 50 3.61 2.79 -12.79
N LEU A 51 2.78 2.36 -11.83
CA LEU A 51 2.50 0.94 -11.64
C LEU A 51 1.65 0.40 -12.78
N ARG A 52 1.95 -0.83 -13.19
CA ARG A 52 1.16 -1.64 -14.12
C ARG A 52 0.62 -2.86 -13.38
N VAL A 53 -0.59 -3.28 -13.71
CA VAL A 53 -1.14 -4.53 -13.18
C VAL A 53 -0.73 -5.62 -14.14
N GLU A 54 0.03 -6.60 -13.66
CA GLU A 54 0.38 -7.76 -14.47
C GLU A 54 -0.88 -8.51 -14.89
N GLU A 55 -0.95 -8.95 -16.14
CA GLU A 55 -2.05 -9.80 -16.58
C GLU A 55 -2.01 -11.12 -15.82
N PRO A 56 -3.16 -11.59 -15.28
CA PRO A 56 -3.20 -12.83 -14.50
C PRO A 56 -2.81 -14.02 -15.38
N THR A 57 -1.64 -14.60 -15.11
CA THR A 57 -1.15 -15.83 -15.75
C THR A 57 -1.88 -17.04 -15.14
N SER A 58 -3.16 -17.23 -15.49
CA SER A 58 -3.97 -18.41 -15.15
C SER A 58 -4.22 -18.71 -13.65
N TYR A 59 -3.66 -17.95 -12.71
CA TYR A 59 -3.81 -18.17 -11.27
C TYR A 59 -4.77 -17.16 -10.65
N ASN A 60 -5.78 -17.64 -9.90
CA ASN A 60 -6.69 -16.78 -9.14
C ASN A 60 -5.94 -16.12 -7.98
N PRO A 61 -5.72 -14.80 -7.99
CA PRO A 61 -4.93 -14.14 -6.97
C PRO A 61 -5.63 -14.21 -5.60
N GLN A 62 -4.87 -14.43 -4.53
CA GLN A 62 -5.40 -14.62 -3.17
C GLN A 62 -6.35 -13.49 -2.73
N LEU A 63 -6.07 -12.26 -3.13
CA LEU A 63 -6.80 -11.05 -2.72
C LEU A 63 -7.49 -10.33 -3.89
N GLY A 64 -7.66 -11.01 -5.02
CA GLY A 64 -8.26 -10.47 -6.23
C GLY A 64 -7.30 -9.70 -7.11
N ASN A 65 -7.83 -9.03 -8.13
CA ASN A 65 -7.01 -8.46 -9.21
C ASN A 65 -6.40 -7.13 -8.80
N GLY A 66 -5.08 -6.99 -8.96
CA GLY A 66 -4.39 -5.76 -8.62
C GLY A 66 -2.88 -5.92 -8.49
N PHE A 67 -2.25 -4.90 -7.93
CA PHE A 67 -0.80 -4.86 -7.73
C PHE A 67 -0.43 -5.31 -6.32
N TYR A 68 0.34 -6.39 -6.23
CA TYR A 68 0.71 -7.05 -4.98
C TYR A 68 2.05 -6.52 -4.44
N MET A 69 2.13 -6.34 -3.12
CA MET A 69 3.35 -5.92 -2.46
C MET A 69 3.46 -6.44 -1.03
N LEU A 70 4.69 -6.47 -0.52
CA LEU A 70 5.04 -6.81 0.85
C LEU A 70 5.49 -5.56 1.61
N ASN A 71 5.48 -5.64 2.94
CA ASN A 71 5.85 -4.52 3.79
C ASN A 71 7.33 -4.49 4.19
N ASN A 72 8.04 -5.59 3.98
CA ASN A 72 9.45 -5.76 4.33
C ASN A 72 10.28 -6.11 3.08
N PRO A 73 11.31 -5.33 2.71
CA PRO A 73 12.15 -5.65 1.56
C PRO A 73 12.99 -6.93 1.74
N ASP A 74 13.25 -7.35 2.98
CA ASP A 74 14.00 -8.59 3.27
C ASP A 74 13.21 -9.85 2.90
N THR A 75 11.87 -9.80 2.96
CA THR A 75 11.01 -10.96 2.71
C THR A 75 10.65 -11.16 1.25
N LEU A 76 11.10 -10.26 0.36
CA LEU A 76 10.88 -10.40 -1.08
C LEU A 76 11.50 -11.72 -1.58
N PRO A 77 10.90 -12.40 -2.56
CA PRO A 77 11.53 -13.57 -3.17
C PRO A 77 12.83 -13.17 -3.88
N THR A 78 13.72 -14.13 -4.13
CA THR A 78 14.94 -13.95 -4.93
C THR A 78 14.85 -14.80 -6.19
N GLY A 79 15.27 -14.26 -7.33
CA GLY A 79 15.24 -14.94 -8.62
C GLY A 79 16.16 -14.25 -9.62
N VAL A 80 16.54 -14.95 -10.69
CA VAL A 80 17.50 -14.46 -11.70
C VAL A 80 16.92 -13.31 -12.51
N ASP A 81 15.61 -13.34 -12.80
CA ASP A 81 14.93 -12.35 -13.63
C ASP A 81 14.08 -11.36 -12.82
N TYR A 82 14.31 -11.31 -11.49
CA TYR A 82 13.52 -10.50 -10.58
C TYR A 82 14.11 -9.11 -10.38
N TRP A 83 13.27 -8.12 -10.60
CA TRP A 83 13.51 -6.73 -10.25
C TRP A 83 12.71 -6.34 -9.02
N TYR A 84 13.28 -5.44 -8.22
CA TYR A 84 12.80 -5.10 -6.90
C TYR A 84 12.31 -3.66 -6.88
N CYS A 85 11.02 -3.44 -6.62
CA CYS A 85 10.40 -2.12 -6.72
C CYS A 85 10.05 -1.55 -5.35
N ALA A 86 10.36 -0.26 -5.15
CA ALA A 86 9.81 0.54 -4.06
C ALA A 86 8.58 1.31 -4.56
N VAL A 87 7.43 1.10 -3.90
CA VAL A 87 6.19 1.79 -4.26
C VAL A 87 5.92 2.93 -3.29
N LYS A 88 5.67 4.12 -3.83
CA LYS A 88 5.31 5.32 -3.09
C LYS A 88 3.90 5.79 -3.40
N ALA A 89 3.27 6.42 -2.43
CA ALA A 89 1.97 7.07 -2.59
C ALA A 89 1.87 8.34 -1.75
N ARG A 90 0.93 9.24 -2.10
CA ARG A 90 0.70 10.45 -1.30
C ARG A 90 0.15 10.09 0.08
N ARG A 91 0.84 10.50 1.15
CA ARG A 91 0.53 10.11 2.53
C ARG A 91 -0.94 10.32 2.92
N TRP A 92 -1.49 11.49 2.62
CA TRP A 92 -2.89 11.81 2.98
C TRP A 92 -3.91 10.97 2.21
N LYS A 93 -3.60 10.58 0.96
CA LYS A 93 -4.45 9.71 0.15
C LYS A 93 -4.45 8.29 0.68
N VAL A 94 -3.28 7.77 1.04
CA VAL A 94 -3.14 6.49 1.75
C VAL A 94 -3.94 6.53 3.04
N LYS A 95 -3.81 7.59 3.86
CA LYS A 95 -4.57 7.74 5.12
C LYS A 95 -6.09 7.68 4.90
N LYS A 96 -6.59 8.31 3.83
CA LYS A 96 -8.04 8.37 3.51
C LYS A 96 -8.57 7.08 2.87
N ALA A 97 -7.75 6.35 2.14
CA ALA A 97 -8.18 5.12 1.45
C ALA A 97 -8.71 4.08 2.44
N GLY A 98 -9.80 3.42 2.06
CA GLY A 98 -10.33 2.26 2.79
C GLY A 98 -9.29 1.14 2.82
N LYS A 99 -9.19 0.44 3.94
CA LYS A 99 -8.26 -0.67 4.14
C LYS A 99 -8.97 -1.78 4.89
N ALA A 100 -8.90 -2.99 4.38
CA ALA A 100 -9.53 -4.15 5.01
C ALA A 100 -8.58 -5.34 5.02
N TYR A 101 -8.59 -6.06 6.14
CA TYR A 101 -8.05 -7.41 6.19
C TYR A 101 -9.01 -8.37 5.51
N ILE A 102 -8.47 -9.30 4.73
CA ILE A 102 -9.20 -10.39 4.09
C ILE A 102 -8.68 -11.70 4.70
N PRO A 103 -9.35 -12.27 5.71
CA PRO A 103 -8.93 -13.53 6.29
C PRO A 103 -9.15 -14.67 5.30
N GLN A 104 -8.52 -15.82 5.55
CA GLN A 104 -8.74 -17.02 4.73
C GLN A 104 -10.20 -17.48 4.76
N TYR A 105 -10.82 -17.38 5.93
CA TYR A 105 -12.21 -17.77 6.17
C TYR A 105 -12.99 -16.60 6.78
N ASN A 106 -14.26 -16.45 6.41
CA ASN A 106 -15.17 -15.55 7.11
C ASN A 106 -15.73 -16.19 8.40
N ALA A 107 -16.60 -15.46 9.11
CA ALA A 107 -17.24 -15.95 10.34
C ALA A 107 -18.10 -17.21 10.12
N GLN A 108 -18.62 -17.39 8.90
CA GLN A 108 -19.40 -18.55 8.46
C GLN A 108 -18.52 -19.69 7.92
N ARG A 109 -17.19 -19.61 8.08
CA ARG A 109 -16.20 -20.59 7.59
C ARG A 109 -16.17 -20.77 6.07
N GLN A 110 -16.68 -19.80 5.31
CA GLN A 110 -16.53 -19.78 3.86
C GLN A 110 -15.15 -19.25 3.51
N ILE A 111 -14.48 -19.91 2.55
CA ILE A 111 -13.17 -19.49 2.04
C ILE A 111 -13.34 -18.18 1.28
N LEU A 112 -12.57 -17.15 1.67
CA LEU A 112 -12.54 -15.86 0.97
C LEU A 112 -11.36 -15.75 0.02
N TRP A 113 -10.21 -16.33 0.38
CA TRP A 113 -9.02 -16.28 -0.47
C TRP A 113 -9.25 -16.93 -1.82
N ALA A 114 -8.67 -16.34 -2.87
CA ALA A 114 -8.88 -16.74 -4.26
C ALA A 114 -10.37 -16.79 -4.66
N GLY A 115 -11.23 -16.06 -3.93
CA GLY A 115 -12.63 -15.85 -4.26
C GLY A 115 -12.79 -14.88 -5.44
N SER A 116 -14.04 -14.67 -5.85
CA SER A 116 -14.37 -13.69 -6.88
C SER A 116 -14.17 -12.25 -6.38
N GLU A 117 -13.96 -11.32 -7.31
CA GLU A 117 -13.96 -9.88 -7.00
C GLU A 117 -15.22 -9.43 -6.28
N GLU A 118 -16.38 -9.95 -6.69
CA GLU A 118 -17.64 -9.69 -6.02
C GLU A 118 -17.63 -10.18 -4.56
N GLY A 119 -17.08 -11.37 -4.30
CA GLY A 119 -16.94 -11.91 -2.95
C GLY A 119 -16.09 -11.00 -2.04
N PHE A 120 -14.97 -10.48 -2.54
CA PHE A 120 -14.16 -9.52 -1.79
C PHE A 120 -14.93 -8.22 -1.53
N VAL A 121 -15.60 -7.67 -2.55
CA VAL A 121 -16.36 -6.43 -2.43
C VAL A 121 -17.50 -6.55 -1.42
N ASN A 122 -18.26 -7.65 -1.47
CA ASN A 122 -19.36 -7.92 -0.55
C ASN A 122 -18.84 -8.08 0.88
N TYR A 123 -17.79 -8.89 1.09
CA TYR A 123 -17.17 -9.03 2.40
C TYR A 123 -16.70 -7.68 2.97
N ILE A 124 -16.00 -6.87 2.17
CA ILE A 124 -15.50 -5.57 2.61
C ILE A 124 -16.65 -4.59 2.91
N GLY A 125 -17.71 -4.61 2.11
CA GLY A 125 -18.87 -3.75 2.29
C GLY A 125 -19.71 -4.13 3.51
N GLU A 126 -20.02 -5.41 3.67
CA GLU A 126 -20.93 -5.91 4.70
C GLU A 126 -20.24 -6.13 6.04
N THR A 127 -19.05 -6.76 6.01
CA THR A 127 -18.33 -7.14 7.23
C THR A 127 -17.39 -6.03 7.69
N ALA A 128 -16.52 -5.53 6.81
CA ALA A 128 -15.58 -4.47 7.17
C ALA A 128 -16.22 -3.06 7.19
N LYS A 129 -17.46 -2.93 6.67
CA LYS A 129 -18.27 -1.71 6.66
C LYS A 129 -17.57 -0.51 6.03
N LEU A 130 -16.80 -0.75 4.96
CA LEU A 130 -16.19 0.32 4.18
C LEU A 130 -17.16 0.86 3.14
N ARG A 131 -17.17 2.19 2.94
CA ARG A 131 -18.06 2.86 1.98
C ARG A 131 -17.71 2.59 0.52
N GLU A 132 -16.42 2.40 0.22
CA GLU A 132 -15.92 2.17 -1.14
C GLU A 132 -15.19 0.81 -1.22
N PRO A 133 -15.91 -0.31 -1.08
CA PRO A 133 -15.29 -1.63 -0.97
C PRO A 133 -14.46 -2.02 -2.20
N LYS A 134 -14.92 -1.64 -3.40
CA LYS A 134 -14.19 -1.84 -4.67
C LYS A 134 -12.82 -1.16 -4.73
N ARG A 135 -12.62 -0.12 -3.92
CA ARG A 135 -11.39 0.70 -3.90
C ARG A 135 -10.54 0.47 -2.65
N ALA A 136 -10.98 -0.41 -1.76
CA ALA A 136 -10.25 -0.66 -0.52
C ALA A 136 -8.96 -1.43 -0.79
N LEU A 137 -7.87 -0.99 -0.16
CA LEU A 137 -6.63 -1.75 -0.09
C LEU A 137 -6.87 -3.00 0.75
N ARG A 138 -6.43 -4.15 0.25
CA ARG A 138 -6.72 -5.44 0.87
C ARG A 138 -5.45 -6.05 1.41
N PHE A 139 -5.53 -6.55 2.64
CA PHE A 139 -4.39 -7.08 3.38
C PHE A 139 -4.65 -8.51 3.79
N SER A 140 -3.65 -9.37 3.70
CA SER A 140 -3.73 -10.72 4.23
C SER A 140 -2.37 -11.30 4.52
N TRP A 141 -2.35 -12.30 5.40
CA TRP A 141 -1.22 -13.22 5.48
C TRP A 141 -1.04 -13.96 4.16
N THR A 142 0.20 -14.04 3.70
CA THR A 142 0.60 -14.87 2.57
C THR A 142 1.87 -15.64 2.93
N LYS A 143 2.11 -16.75 2.22
CA LYS A 143 3.30 -17.57 2.37
C LYS A 143 4.12 -17.50 1.09
N VAL A 144 5.07 -16.55 1.05
CA VAL A 144 6.03 -16.46 -0.07
C VAL A 144 7.27 -17.28 0.27
N THR A 145 8.01 -16.86 1.30
CA THR A 145 9.16 -17.59 1.88
C THR A 145 8.89 -17.95 3.34
N ASP A 146 8.46 -16.95 4.12
CA ASP A 146 7.82 -17.10 5.43
C ASP A 146 6.44 -16.39 5.39
N TRP A 147 5.67 -16.54 6.46
CA TRP A 147 4.42 -15.81 6.65
C TRP A 147 4.68 -14.31 6.76
N ALA A 148 4.29 -13.59 5.72
CA ALA A 148 4.40 -12.15 5.61
C ALA A 148 3.02 -11.52 5.39
N MET A 149 2.88 -10.25 5.77
CA MET A 149 1.69 -9.48 5.42
C MET A 149 1.85 -8.99 3.99
N GLN A 150 0.86 -9.26 3.16
CA GLN A 150 0.79 -8.80 1.79
C GLN A 150 -0.37 -7.81 1.64
N MET A 151 -0.16 -6.80 0.80
CA MET A 151 -1.18 -5.86 0.39
C MET A 151 -1.40 -6.00 -1.11
N VAL A 152 -2.66 -5.95 -1.53
CA VAL A 152 -3.02 -5.68 -2.94
C VAL A 152 -3.65 -4.30 -3.06
N ILE A 153 -3.19 -3.55 -4.06
CA ILE A 153 -3.87 -2.35 -4.55
C ILE A 153 -4.79 -2.80 -5.69
N PRO A 154 -6.13 -2.72 -5.56
CA PRO A 154 -7.03 -3.18 -6.60
C PRO A 154 -6.73 -2.51 -7.95
N SER A 155 -6.91 -3.25 -9.05
CA SER A 155 -6.53 -2.77 -10.40
C SER A 155 -7.15 -1.41 -10.76
N GLY A 156 -8.43 -1.20 -10.45
CA GLY A 156 -9.11 0.09 -10.66
C GLY A 156 -8.60 1.24 -9.79
N VAL A 157 -7.80 0.97 -8.76
CA VAL A 157 -7.09 1.99 -7.96
C VAL A 157 -5.69 2.25 -8.52
N VAL A 158 -5.06 1.23 -9.12
CA VAL A 158 -3.76 1.36 -9.79
C VAL A 158 -3.87 2.27 -11.02
N THR A 159 -4.90 2.07 -11.85
CA THR A 159 -5.12 2.83 -13.09
C THR A 159 -5.73 4.22 -12.85
N ASP A 160 -6.14 4.54 -11.63
CA ASP A 160 -6.72 5.83 -11.27
C ASP A 160 -5.67 6.82 -10.79
N ASP A 161 -5.21 7.69 -11.69
CA ASP A 161 -4.26 8.77 -11.40
C ASP A 161 -4.76 9.75 -10.31
N ARG A 162 -6.08 9.87 -10.11
CA ARG A 162 -6.71 10.68 -9.05
C ARG A 162 -6.80 9.93 -7.73
N GLY A 163 -6.64 8.61 -7.74
CA GLY A 163 -6.56 7.69 -6.60
C GLY A 163 -5.33 7.96 -5.76
N LEU A 164 -4.47 6.97 -5.49
CA LEU A 164 -3.39 7.12 -4.51
C LEU A 164 -2.22 8.02 -4.95
N ASN A 165 -2.19 8.44 -6.22
CA ASN A 165 -1.05 9.12 -6.86
C ASN A 165 0.23 8.29 -6.65
N LEU A 166 0.15 7.07 -7.18
CA LEU A 166 1.18 6.05 -7.09
C LEU A 166 2.42 6.51 -7.85
N TRP A 167 3.55 5.99 -7.42
CA TRP A 167 4.84 6.17 -8.06
C TRP A 167 5.69 4.98 -7.69
N ALA A 168 6.49 4.46 -8.63
CA ALA A 168 7.39 3.36 -8.34
C ALA A 168 8.75 3.57 -8.99
N GLN A 169 9.72 2.85 -8.45
CA GLN A 169 11.05 2.71 -9.03
C GLN A 169 11.54 1.31 -8.71
N CYS A 170 12.11 0.65 -9.73
CA CYS A 170 12.57 -0.72 -9.68
C CYS A 170 14.10 -0.79 -9.85
N PHE A 171 14.70 -1.78 -9.22
CA PHE A 171 16.13 -1.98 -9.14
C PHE A 171 16.48 -3.43 -9.49
N GLU A 172 17.66 -3.67 -10.08
CA GLU A 172 18.12 -5.01 -10.45
C GLU A 172 18.41 -5.88 -9.22
N SER A 173 18.75 -5.24 -8.10
CA SER A 173 19.16 -5.94 -6.88
C SER A 173 18.38 -5.46 -5.64
N LYS A 174 18.24 -6.37 -4.66
CA LYS A 174 17.69 -6.02 -3.34
C LYS A 174 18.59 -5.01 -2.63
N GLU A 175 19.88 -5.06 -2.86
CA GLU A 175 20.88 -4.20 -2.27
C GLU A 175 20.66 -2.74 -2.71
N GLU A 176 20.40 -2.51 -4.00
CA GLU A 176 20.03 -1.20 -4.54
C GLU A 176 18.69 -0.71 -4.01
N LEU A 177 17.68 -1.59 -3.98
CA LEU A 177 16.40 -1.26 -3.36
C LEU A 177 16.61 -0.79 -1.91
N LYS A 178 17.44 -1.49 -1.13
CA LYS A 178 17.72 -1.14 0.27
C LYS A 178 18.53 0.14 0.43
N LYS A 179 19.43 0.46 -0.52
CA LYS A 179 20.08 1.78 -0.57
C LYS A 179 19.06 2.89 -0.76
N PHE A 180 18.01 2.64 -1.55
CA PHE A 180 16.92 3.58 -1.77
C PHE A 180 15.95 3.66 -0.57
N SER A 181 15.54 2.51 -0.02
CA SER A 181 14.69 2.41 1.16
C SER A 181 14.77 1.01 1.77
N LYS A 182 15.11 0.95 3.06
CA LYS A 182 15.21 -0.28 3.85
C LYS A 182 14.18 -0.36 4.99
N ASP A 183 13.18 0.52 4.96
CA ASP A 183 12.22 0.67 6.04
C ASP A 183 11.25 -0.51 6.05
N ILE A 184 10.99 -1.09 7.23
CA ILE A 184 9.87 -2.02 7.39
C ILE A 184 8.62 -1.19 7.60
N ILE A 185 7.65 -1.30 6.68
CA ILE A 185 6.42 -0.53 6.78
C ILE A 185 5.47 -1.22 7.76
N ASP A 186 5.23 -0.60 8.91
CA ASP A 186 4.27 -1.11 9.88
C ASP A 186 2.83 -0.72 9.48
N TRP A 187 2.23 -1.52 8.60
CA TRP A 187 0.84 -1.32 8.20
C TRP A 187 -0.13 -1.48 9.37
N GLY A 188 0.14 -2.40 10.30
CA GLY A 188 -0.79 -2.79 11.36
C GLY A 188 -0.99 -1.70 12.41
N SER A 189 0.10 -1.07 12.87
CA SER A 189 0.01 -0.01 13.89
C SER A 189 -0.24 1.37 13.28
N LEU A 190 0.31 1.65 12.09
CA LEU A 190 0.23 2.99 11.51
C LEU A 190 -1.08 3.24 10.77
N TRP A 191 -1.72 2.19 10.24
CA TRP A 191 -2.89 2.31 9.38
C TRP A 191 -4.15 1.76 10.03
N LYS A 192 -5.27 2.47 9.84
CA LYS A 192 -6.60 2.03 10.30
C LYS A 192 -7.17 0.97 9.35
N ILE A 193 -6.67 -0.26 9.44
CA ILE A 193 -7.16 -1.40 8.67
C ILE A 193 -8.38 -1.99 9.39
N LYS A 194 -9.47 -2.24 8.66
CA LYS A 194 -10.72 -2.81 9.19
C LYS A 194 -10.72 -4.33 9.13
N GLY A 195 -11.45 -4.96 10.05
CA GLY A 195 -11.52 -6.41 10.17
C GLY A 195 -10.35 -7.00 10.93
N GLU A 196 -10.21 -8.32 10.89
CA GLU A 196 -9.11 -9.06 11.49
C GLU A 196 -8.38 -9.85 10.41
N PRO A 197 -7.03 -9.94 10.46
CA PRO A 197 -6.25 -10.70 9.48
C PRO A 197 -6.46 -12.22 9.57
N GLY A 198 -7.19 -12.69 10.58
CA GLY A 198 -7.26 -14.09 10.96
C GLY A 198 -5.99 -14.54 11.69
N PRO A 199 -5.94 -15.80 12.15
CA PRO A 199 -4.76 -16.35 12.78
C PRO A 199 -3.61 -16.32 11.78
N LYS A 200 -2.43 -15.85 12.22
CA LYS A 200 -1.19 -16.09 11.47
C LYS A 200 -1.07 -17.61 11.34
N PRO A 201 -1.07 -18.18 10.13
CA PRO A 201 -1.10 -19.63 10.04
C PRO A 201 0.20 -20.20 10.63
N ASP A 202 0.07 -21.25 11.44
CA ASP A 202 1.20 -21.81 12.18
C ASP A 202 2.22 -22.45 11.23
N LYS A 203 3.52 -22.39 11.56
CA LYS A 203 4.59 -23.06 10.80
C LYS A 203 4.46 -24.59 10.83
N SER A 204 3.68 -25.13 11.78
CA SER A 204 3.60 -26.55 12.14
C SER A 204 2.59 -27.38 11.33
N ARG A 205 1.66 -26.79 10.58
CA ARG A 205 0.69 -27.55 9.77
C ARG A 205 1.19 -27.67 8.32
N ARG A 206 2.03 -28.68 8.08
CA ARG A 206 2.21 -29.31 6.77
C ARG A 206 1.55 -30.67 6.80
#